data_AF-A0A9E5NUH5-F1
#
_entry.id   AF-A0A9E5NUH5-F1
#
_cell.length_a   1.000
_cell.length_b   1.000
_cell.length_c   1.000
_cell.angle_alpha   90.00
_cell.angle_beta   90.00
_cell.angle_gamma   90.00
#
_symmetry.space_group_name_H-M   'P 1'
#
loop_
_entity.id
_entity.type
_entity.pdbx_description
1 polymer ?
#
loop_
_entity_poly.entity_id
_entity_poly.type
_entity_poly.pdbx_seq_one_letter_code
_entity_poly.pdbx_strand_id
1 'polypeptide(L)'
;GTGLELTGAFDYFFPEGEGFDYWEANANLAYKISNPSPVSPYLGVGLNLARASVRVEAEGDTVDRSSSEFGVNLLGGARLKLTSFMPFAEARYELGGGEQFVATVGLLFNVGRGLTPIP
;
A
#
# COMPACT_ATOMS: atom_id res chain seq x y z
N GLY A 1 22.79 -5.21 -6.32
CA GLY A 1 21.39 -5.66 -6.40
C GLY A 1 20.66 -4.72 -7.33
N THR A 2 19.78 -5.24 -8.17
CA THR A 2 18.89 -4.42 -9.00
C THR A 2 18.12 -3.44 -8.09
N GLY A 3 17.91 -2.20 -8.53
CA GLY A 3 17.16 -1.19 -7.76
C GLY A 3 15.65 -1.49 -7.66
N LEU A 4 15.21 -2.69 -8.05
CA LEU A 4 13.81 -3.08 -8.11
C LEU A 4 13.37 -3.73 -6.80
N GLU A 5 12.21 -3.32 -6.32
CA GLU A 5 11.61 -3.78 -5.09
C GLU A 5 10.13 -4.10 -5.33
N LEU A 6 9.69 -5.27 -4.85
CA LEU A 6 8.28 -5.64 -4.84
C LEU A 6 7.70 -5.30 -3.46
N THR A 7 6.56 -4.60 -3.43
CA THR A 7 5.83 -4.28 -2.20
C THR A 7 4.40 -4.76 -2.32
N GLY A 8 3.89 -5.40 -1.27
CA GLY A 8 2.48 -5.70 -1.11
C GLY A 8 1.87 -4.81 -0.03
N ALA A 9 0.65 -4.32 -0.24
CA ALA A 9 -0.10 -3.59 0.77
C ALA A 9 -1.55 -4.08 0.81
N PHE A 10 -2.12 -4.08 2.01
CA PHE A 10 -3.53 -4.36 2.24
C PHE A 10 -4.08 -3.25 3.12
N ASP A 11 -5.05 -2.51 2.61
CA ASP A 11 -5.65 -1.35 3.24
C ASP A 11 -7.12 -1.71 3.55
N TYR A 12 -7.52 -1.60 4.82
CA TYR A 12 -8.92 -1.79 5.24
C TYR A 12 -9.46 -0.46 5.72
N PHE A 13 -10.57 -0.01 5.13
CA PHE A 13 -11.15 1.30 5.40
C PHE A 13 -12.38 1.17 6.28
N PHE A 14 -12.61 2.18 7.12
CA PHE A 14 -13.77 2.28 8.01
C PHE A 14 -14.62 3.50 7.62
N PRO A 15 -15.35 3.44 6.50
CA PRO A 15 -16.20 4.55 6.07
C PRO A 15 -17.39 4.74 7.02
N GLU A 16 -17.91 5.97 7.05
CA GLU A 16 -19.06 6.32 7.87
C GLU A 16 -20.33 5.63 7.30
N GLY A 17 -20.85 4.62 8.00
CA GLY A 17 -22.08 3.91 7.63
C GLY A 17 -22.08 2.47 8.15
N GLU A 18 -23.11 2.09 8.90
CA GLU A 18 -23.26 0.70 9.32
C GLU A 18 -23.45 -0.21 8.09
N GLY A 19 -22.72 -1.32 8.04
CA GLY A 19 -22.82 -2.31 6.97
C GLY A 19 -22.04 -1.97 5.69
N PHE A 20 -21.20 -0.93 5.67
CA PHE A 20 -20.29 -0.67 4.55
C PHE A 20 -18.87 -1.17 4.86
N ASP A 21 -18.36 -2.06 4.03
CA ASP A 21 -17.00 -2.58 4.11
C ASP A 21 -16.23 -2.26 2.84
N TYR A 22 -15.01 -1.74 2.99
CA TYR A 22 -14.13 -1.43 1.86
C TYR A 22 -12.68 -1.79 2.16
N TRP A 23 -12.06 -2.50 1.22
CA TRP A 23 -10.64 -2.82 1.30
C TRP A 23 -9.97 -2.79 -0.06
N GLU A 24 -8.66 -2.58 -0.04
CA GLU A 24 -7.78 -2.59 -1.21
C GLU A 24 -6.60 -3.53 -0.99
N ALA A 25 -6.27 -4.30 -2.01
CA ALA A 25 -5.03 -5.08 -2.07
C ALA A 25 -4.16 -4.57 -3.22
N ASN A 26 -2.91 -4.25 -2.91
CA ASN A 26 -1.98 -3.63 -3.85
C ASN A 26 -0.71 -4.48 -4.02
N ALA A 27 -0.28 -4.62 -5.27
CA ALA A 27 0.99 -5.22 -5.63
C ALA A 27 1.81 -4.24 -6.48
N ASN A 28 2.93 -3.77 -5.94
CA ASN A 28 3.68 -2.64 -6.46
C ASN A 28 5.10 -3.04 -6.82
N LEU A 29 5.58 -2.59 -7.98
CA LEU A 29 6.97 -2.67 -8.40
C LEU A 29 7.57 -1.26 -8.34
N ALA A 30 8.54 -1.06 -7.44
CA ALA A 30 9.22 0.20 -7.24
C ALA A 30 10.68 0.12 -7.70
N TYR A 31 11.16 1.20 -8.31
CA TYR A 31 12.56 1.41 -8.61
C TYR A 31 13.15 2.47 -7.67
N LYS A 32 14.16 2.04 -6.91
CA LYS A 32 14.96 2.90 -6.04
C LYS A 32 15.94 3.74 -6.84
N ILE A 33 15.81 5.05 -6.71
CA ILE A 33 16.72 6.01 -7.33
C ILE A 33 17.97 6.08 -6.46
N SER A 34 19.12 5.72 -7.06
CA SER A 34 20.40 5.78 -6.38
C SER A 34 20.89 7.22 -6.24
N ASN A 35 21.30 7.58 -5.03
CA ASN A 35 21.91 8.87 -4.72
C ASN A 35 22.88 8.71 -3.54
N PRO A 36 23.78 9.67 -3.29
CA PRO A 36 24.69 9.64 -2.14
C PRO A 36 24.03 10.05 -0.80
N SER A 37 22.72 10.27 -0.76
CA SER A 37 21.98 10.77 0.40
C SER A 37 21.46 9.63 1.29
N PRO A 38 21.28 9.87 2.60
CA PRO A 38 20.49 8.98 3.46
C PRO A 38 19.02 8.90 3.03
N VAL A 39 18.52 9.89 2.28
CA VAL A 39 17.18 9.87 1.68
C VAL A 39 17.21 9.09 0.37
N SER A 40 16.38 8.05 0.28
CA SER A 40 16.29 7.13 -0.83
C SER A 40 14.93 7.28 -1.53
N PRO A 41 14.83 8.14 -2.55
CA PRO A 41 13.62 8.28 -3.34
C PRO A 41 13.39 7.06 -4.22
N TYR A 42 12.14 6.83 -4.57
CA TYR A 42 11.72 5.76 -5.46
C TYR A 42 10.44 6.14 -6.21
N LEU A 43 10.25 5.48 -7.35
CA LEU A 43 9.09 5.62 -8.23
C LEU A 43 8.62 4.22 -8.58
N GLY A 44 7.34 4.02 -8.82
CA GLY A 44 6.83 2.70 -9.15
C GLY A 44 5.49 2.73 -9.85
N VAL A 45 5.11 1.52 -10.25
CA VAL A 45 3.78 1.20 -10.79
C VAL A 45 3.21 0.05 -9.98
N GLY A 46 1.89 -0.04 -9.92
CA GLY A 46 1.22 -1.11 -9.18
C GLY A 46 -0.11 -1.51 -9.78
N LEU A 47 -0.55 -2.68 -9.36
CA LEU A 47 -1.90 -3.18 -9.59
C LEU A 47 -2.68 -3.07 -8.27
N ASN A 48 -3.94 -2.63 -8.36
CA ASN A 48 -4.87 -2.53 -7.25
C ASN A 48 -6.06 -3.48 -7.47
N LEU A 49 -6.56 -4.08 -6.39
CA LEU A 49 -7.86 -4.75 -6.34
C LEU A 49 -8.64 -4.13 -5.19
N ALA A 50 -9.67 -3.37 -5.52
CA ALA A 50 -10.61 -2.78 -4.57
C ALA A 50 -11.84 -3.67 -4.45
N ARG A 51 -12.40 -3.76 -3.23
CA ARG A 51 -13.69 -4.39 -2.99
C ARG A 51 -14.53 -3.52 -2.07
N ALA A 52 -15.73 -3.22 -2.53
CA ALA A 52 -16.77 -2.56 -1.74
C ALA A 52 -17.92 -3.52 -1.49
N SER A 53 -18.43 -3.57 -0.27
CA SER A 53 -19.67 -4.28 0.08
C SER A 53 -20.58 -3.43 0.94
N VAL A 54 -21.88 -3.59 0.70
CA VAL A 54 -22.96 -2.96 1.45
C VAL A 54 -23.92 -4.03 1.94
N ARG A 55 -24.17 -4.04 3.25
CA ARG A 55 -25.18 -4.85 3.91
C ARG A 55 -26.26 -3.95 4.50
N VAL A 56 -27.50 -4.18 4.11
CA VAL A 56 -28.67 -3.49 4.66
C VAL A 56 -29.61 -4.54 5.26
N GLU A 57 -29.94 -4.36 6.54
CA GLU A 57 -30.94 -5.16 7.24
C GLU A 57 -32.27 -4.39 7.28
N ALA A 58 -33.36 -5.01 6.80
CA ALA A 58 -34.70 -4.44 6.84
C ALA A 58 -35.75 -5.53 7.08
N GLU A 59 -36.58 -5.37 8.11
CA GLU A 59 -37.77 -6.20 8.40
C GLU A 59 -37.55 -7.73 8.34
N GLY A 60 -36.39 -8.21 8.79
CA GLY A 60 -36.07 -9.64 8.82
C GLY A 60 -35.46 -10.20 7.53
N ASP A 61 -35.18 -9.34 6.55
CA ASP A 61 -34.43 -9.66 5.33
C ASP A 61 -33.06 -8.95 5.32
N THR A 62 -32.09 -9.56 4.66
CA THR A 62 -30.72 -9.04 4.54
C THR A 62 -30.34 -8.93 3.08
N VAL A 63 -30.12 -7.70 2.63
CA VAL A 63 -29.60 -7.43 1.28
C VAL A 63 -28.09 -7.23 1.38
N ASP A 64 -27.32 -8.14 0.78
CA ASP A 64 -25.86 -8.07 0.66
C ASP A 64 -25.48 -7.86 -0.81
N ARG A 65 -24.72 -6.78 -1.08
CA ARG A 65 -24.20 -6.45 -2.42
C ARG A 65 -22.72 -6.17 -2.31
N SER A 66 -21.93 -6.80 -3.19
CA SER A 66 -20.49 -6.54 -3.30
C SER A 66 -20.07 -6.29 -4.74
N SER A 67 -19.10 -5.40 -4.93
CA SER A 67 -18.42 -5.17 -6.21
C SER A 67 -16.90 -5.22 -6.01
N SER A 68 -16.20 -5.69 -7.03
CA SER A 68 -14.74 -5.71 -7.07
C SER A 68 -14.24 -5.04 -8.34
N GLU A 69 -13.19 -4.23 -8.19
CA GLU A 69 -12.64 -3.43 -9.27
C GLU A 69 -11.12 -3.56 -9.30
N PHE A 70 -10.57 -3.74 -10.51
CA PHE A 70 -9.13 -3.77 -10.73
C PHE A 70 -8.66 -2.42 -11.20
N GLY A 71 -7.55 -1.96 -10.65
CA GLY A 71 -6.94 -0.70 -11.00
C GLY A 71 -5.44 -0.79 -11.25
N VAL A 72 -4.91 0.29 -11.81
CA VAL A 72 -3.48 0.51 -11.98
C VAL A 72 -3.12 1.79 -11.27
N ASN A 73 -2.01 1.79 -10.54
CA ASN A 73 -1.54 2.97 -9.83
C ASN A 73 -0.10 3.35 -10.22
N LEU A 74 0.19 4.64 -10.08
CA LEU A 74 1.54 5.18 -10.01
C LEU A 74 1.84 5.50 -8.55
N LEU A 75 3.08 5.25 -8.13
CA LEU A 75 3.52 5.60 -6.80
C LEU A 75 4.90 6.27 -6.82
N GLY A 76 5.11 7.11 -5.82
CA GLY A 76 6.38 7.78 -5.60
C GLY A 76 6.57 8.09 -4.13
N GLY A 77 7.79 7.92 -3.64
CA GLY A 77 8.06 8.14 -2.23
C GLY A 77 9.53 8.31 -1.92
N ALA A 78 9.82 8.46 -0.65
CA ALA A 78 11.17 8.55 -0.14
C ALA A 78 11.29 7.81 1.19
N ARG A 79 12.43 7.14 1.37
CA ARG A 79 12.79 6.45 2.60
C ARG A 79 14.00 7.10 3.24
N LEU A 80 13.99 7.29 4.55
CA LEU A 80 15.14 7.74 5.31
C LEU A 80 15.88 6.53 5.87
N LYS A 81 17.12 6.29 5.44
CA LYS A 81 17.93 5.18 5.93
C LYS A 81 18.44 5.49 7.34
N LEU A 82 17.88 4.84 8.36
CA LEU A 82 18.43 4.82 9.72
C LEU A 82 18.94 3.42 10.06
N THR A 83 19.61 3.27 11.20
CA THR A 83 20.30 2.03 11.60
C THR A 83 19.34 0.86 11.82
N SER A 84 18.23 1.08 12.53
CA SER A 84 17.34 0.01 13.01
C SER A 84 15.98 -0.06 12.28
N PHE A 85 15.56 1.04 11.67
CA PHE A 85 14.32 1.15 10.89
C PHE A 85 14.48 2.21 9.81
N MET A 86 13.54 2.31 8.89
CA MET A 86 13.53 3.31 7.82
C MET A 86 12.17 4.00 7.76
N PRO A 87 12.04 5.24 8.25
CA PRO A 87 10.87 6.04 7.99
C PRO A 87 10.65 6.21 6.48
N PHE A 88 9.40 6.26 6.06
CA PHE A 88 9.06 6.55 4.68
C PHE A 88 7.81 7.40 4.57
N ALA A 89 7.71 8.10 3.44
CA ALA A 89 6.50 8.75 2.96
C ALA A 89 6.29 8.35 1.50
N GLU A 90 5.05 8.04 1.14
CA GLU A 90 4.64 7.60 -0.19
C GLU A 90 3.34 8.30 -0.61
N ALA A 91 3.28 8.68 -1.88
CA ALA A 91 2.05 9.06 -2.54
C ALA A 91 1.73 8.03 -3.63
N ARG A 92 0.47 7.63 -3.70
CA ARG A 92 -0.09 6.70 -4.69
C ARG A 92 -1.28 7.37 -5.37
N TYR A 93 -1.32 7.27 -6.69
CA TYR A 93 -2.42 7.77 -7.51
C TYR A 93 -2.92 6.66 -8.43
N GLU A 94 -4.21 6.36 -8.36
CA GLU A 94 -4.86 5.38 -9.22
C GLU A 94 -5.27 6.00 -10.56
N LEU A 95 -4.81 5.38 -11.65
CA LEU A 95 -5.03 5.85 -13.03
C LEU A 95 -6.31 5.30 -13.67
N GLY A 96 -6.88 4.24 -13.12
CA GLY A 96 -8.09 3.59 -13.63
C GLY A 96 -8.66 2.65 -12.58
N GLY A 97 -9.98 2.57 -12.51
CA GLY A 97 -10.71 1.98 -11.39
C GLY A 97 -11.45 3.09 -10.62
N GLY A 98 -11.01 3.38 -9.40
CA GLY A 98 -11.65 4.31 -8.45
C GLY A 98 -11.07 5.73 -8.36
N GLU A 99 -10.08 6.11 -9.18
CA GLU A 99 -9.47 7.46 -9.23
C GLU A 99 -9.04 8.03 -7.85
N GLN A 100 -8.42 7.18 -7.02
CA GLN A 100 -8.07 7.51 -5.65
C GLN A 100 -6.62 8.03 -5.51
N PHE A 101 -6.45 9.04 -4.64
CA PHE A 101 -5.14 9.48 -4.16
C PHE A 101 -4.94 9.04 -2.70
N VAL A 102 -3.81 8.39 -2.42
CA VAL A 102 -3.44 7.92 -1.08
C VAL A 102 -2.08 8.48 -0.71
N ALA A 103 -1.98 9.03 0.50
CA ALA A 103 -0.72 9.43 1.10
C ALA A 103 -0.46 8.59 2.36
N THR A 104 0.71 7.97 2.41
CA THR A 104 1.10 7.05 3.48
C THR A 104 2.40 7.52 4.12
N VAL A 105 2.47 7.44 5.44
CA VAL A 105 3.71 7.57 6.21
C VAL A 105 3.86 6.36 7.10
N GLY A 106 5.09 5.88 7.29
CA GLY A 106 5.30 4.70 8.11
C GLY A 106 6.76 4.43 8.42
N LEU A 107 6.99 3.30 9.11
CA LEU A 107 8.32 2.82 9.49
C LEU A 107 8.52 1.42 8.93
N LEU A 108 9.63 1.20 8.22
CA LEU A 108 10.04 -0.13 7.77
C LEU A 108 11.07 -0.70 8.74
N PHE A 109 10.85 -1.94 9.19
CA PHE A 109 11.79 -2.64 10.04
C PHE A 109 12.53 -3.71 9.25
N ASN A 110 13.85 -3.79 9.43
CA ASN A 110 14.64 -4.87 8.85
C ASN A 110 14.42 -6.14 9.68
N VAL A 111 13.46 -6.97 9.29
CA VAL A 111 13.24 -8.28 9.90
C VAL A 111 14.12 -9.29 9.17
N GLY A 112 15.14 -9.81 9.85
CA GLY A 112 16.08 -10.78 9.26
C GLY A 112 17.50 -10.24 9.07
N ARG A 113 18.19 -9.91 10.16
CA ARG A 113 19.60 -10.27 10.29
C ARG A 113 19.68 -11.40 11.29
N GLY A 114 19.70 -12.64 10.81
CA GLY A 114 20.31 -13.71 11.60
C GLY A 114 21.71 -13.22 11.97
N LEU A 115 22.03 -13.25 13.26
CA LEU A 115 23.31 -12.87 13.83
C LEU A 115 24.44 -13.37 12.92
N THR A 116 25.18 -12.48 12.26
CA THR A 116 26.53 -12.83 11.83
C THR A 116 27.35 -13.02 13.11
N PRO A 117 27.91 -14.22 13.37
CA PRO A 117 28.90 -14.35 14.42
C PRO A 117 30.06 -13.40 14.09
N ILE A 118 30.45 -12.58 15.06
CA ILE A 118 31.70 -11.82 15.00
C ILE A 118 32.82 -12.87 15.11
N PRO A 119 33.86 -12.85 14.24
CA PRO A 119 34.98 -13.79 14.32
C PRO A 119 35.75 -13.70 15.63
#